data_AF-A0A0Q5ZTZ6-F1
#
_entry.id   AF-A0A0Q5ZTZ6-F1
#
_cell.length_a   1.000
_cell.length_b   1.000
_cell.length_c   1.000
_cell.angle_alpha   90.00
_cell.angle_beta   90.00
_cell.angle_gamma   90.00
#
_symmetry.space_group_name_H-M   'P 1'
#
loop_
_entity.id
_entity.type
_entity.pdbx_description
1 polymer ?
#
loop_
_entity_poly.entity_id
_entity_poly.type
_entity_poly.pdbx_seq_one_letter_code
_entity_poly.pdbx_strand_id
1 'polypeptide(L)'
;MNTDTAFKSFKDKKRFNALIVLDHKKFKKAYLDYRADPNKGTRQMMASGVIYRVTDASGNPVDMNKIMKDREKKQIESNKKNNNLLEVDLLK
;
A
#
# COMPACT_ATOMS: atom_id res chain seq x y z
N MET A 1 36.31 -16.37 9.87
CA MET A 1 35.62 -16.67 8.60
C MET A 1 34.20 -16.16 8.71
N ASN A 2 33.80 -15.16 7.91
CA ASN A 2 32.45 -14.58 7.93
C ASN A 2 31.44 -15.58 7.38
N THR A 3 30.47 -16.00 8.18
CA THR A 3 29.40 -16.94 7.82
C THR A 3 28.12 -16.25 7.34
N ASP A 4 28.16 -14.95 7.02
CA ASP A 4 26.95 -14.16 6.76
C ASP A 4 26.36 -14.29 5.35
N THR A 5 26.95 -15.13 4.49
CA THR A 5 26.45 -15.41 3.13
C THR A 5 25.72 -16.75 3.03
N ALA A 6 24.87 -17.08 4.01
CA ALA A 6 23.95 -18.21 3.86
C ALA A 6 22.78 -17.84 2.92
N PHE A 7 22.60 -18.62 1.85
CA PHE A 7 21.46 -18.48 0.94
C PHE A 7 20.14 -18.68 1.69
N LYS A 8 19.27 -17.67 1.69
CA LYS A 8 17.91 -17.77 2.25
C LYS A 8 16.93 -18.17 1.16
N SER A 9 16.26 -19.30 1.37
CA SER A 9 15.28 -19.87 0.43
C SER A 9 14.11 -18.93 0.16
N PHE A 10 13.69 -18.83 -1.11
CA PHE A 10 12.48 -18.09 -1.51
C PHE A 10 11.18 -18.62 -0.90
N LYS A 11 11.21 -19.82 -0.30
CA LYS A 11 10.07 -20.44 0.40
C LYS A 11 9.78 -19.77 1.75
N ASP A 12 10.77 -19.10 2.35
CA ASP A 12 10.66 -18.42 3.65
C ASP A 12 10.27 -16.95 3.52
N LYS A 13 9.32 -16.62 2.63
CA LYS A 13 8.76 -15.26 2.56
C LYS A 13 7.93 -15.01 3.82
N LYS A 14 8.53 -14.41 4.85
CA LYS A 14 7.82 -13.77 5.96
C LYS A 14 6.90 -12.69 5.37
N ARG A 15 5.62 -13.02 5.19
CA ARG A 15 4.63 -12.05 4.74
C ARG A 15 4.31 -11.14 5.91
N PHE A 16 4.23 -9.84 5.65
CA PHE A 16 3.86 -8.87 6.67
C PHE A 16 2.42 -9.11 7.17
N ASN A 17 1.51 -9.47 6.25
CA ASN A 17 0.15 -9.87 6.57
C ASN A 17 -0.06 -11.35 6.27
N ALA A 18 -0.94 -11.99 7.05
CA ALA A 18 -1.43 -13.34 6.75
C ALA A 18 -2.08 -13.39 5.36
N LEU A 19 -1.99 -14.55 4.71
CA LEU A 19 -2.80 -14.83 3.52
C LEU A 19 -4.27 -14.79 3.91
N ILE A 20 -5.01 -13.84 3.33
CA ILE A 20 -6.44 -13.73 3.56
C ILE A 20 -7.14 -14.41 2.40
N VAL A 21 -8.00 -15.40 2.68
CA VAL A 21 -8.92 -15.92 1.67
C VAL A 21 -9.90 -14.80 1.32
N LEU A 22 -9.79 -14.32 0.08
CA LEU A 22 -10.54 -13.19 -0.43
C LEU A 22 -11.90 -13.69 -0.91
N ASP A 23 -12.96 -13.23 -0.26
CA ASP A 23 -14.33 -13.36 -0.75
C ASP A 23 -14.83 -11.99 -1.25
N HIS A 24 -15.96 -11.98 -1.94
CA HIS A 24 -16.54 -10.76 -2.50
C HIS A 24 -16.76 -9.66 -1.45
N LYS A 25 -17.22 -10.03 -0.24
CA LYS A 25 -17.50 -9.08 0.85
C LYS A 25 -16.23 -8.43 1.37
N LYS A 26 -15.17 -9.21 1.59
CA LYS A 26 -13.85 -8.72 2.00
C LYS A 26 -13.22 -7.84 0.93
N PHE A 27 -13.35 -8.23 -0.33
CA PHE A 27 -12.86 -7.42 -1.45
C PHE A 27 -13.56 -6.07 -1.53
N LYS A 28 -14.90 -6.06 -1.49
CA LYS A 28 -15.70 -4.84 -1.47
C LYS A 28 -15.30 -3.89 -0.33
N LYS A 29 -15.12 -4.44 0.87
CA LYS A 29 -14.63 -3.67 2.02
C LYS A 29 -13.25 -3.07 1.76
N ALA A 30 -12.30 -3.86 1.25
CA ALA A 30 -10.96 -3.40 0.93
C ALA A 30 -10.97 -2.31 -0.15
N TYR A 31 -11.85 -2.43 -1.14
CA TYR A 31 -12.05 -1.45 -2.20
C TYR A 31 -12.55 -0.11 -1.65
N LEU A 32 -13.60 -0.14 -0.82
CA LEU A 32 -14.15 1.07 -0.19
C LEU A 32 -13.15 1.71 0.78
N ASP A 33 -12.46 0.89 1.58
CA ASP A 33 -11.40 1.34 2.49
C ASP A 33 -10.28 2.05 1.72
N TYR A 34 -9.85 1.50 0.57
CA TYR A 34 -8.83 2.11 -0.28
C TYR A 34 -9.30 3.39 -0.97
N ARG A 35 -10.56 3.40 -1.43
CA ARG A 35 -11.16 4.57 -2.08
C ARG A 35 -11.30 5.75 -1.11
N ALA A 36 -11.57 5.46 0.15
CA ALA A 36 -11.62 6.46 1.22
C ALA A 36 -10.21 6.88 1.68
N ASP A 37 -9.29 5.91 1.82
CA ASP A 37 -7.93 6.14 2.29
C ASP A 37 -6.90 5.32 1.48
N PRO A 38 -6.23 5.93 0.48
CA PRO A 38 -5.24 5.23 -0.33
C PRO A 38 -3.95 4.89 0.43
N ASN A 39 -3.75 5.48 1.62
CA ASN A 39 -2.55 5.32 2.45
C ASN A 39 -2.77 4.39 3.65
N LYS A 40 -3.96 3.80 3.82
CA LYS A 40 -4.31 2.97 4.98
C LYS A 40 -3.29 1.88 5.28
N GLY A 41 -2.94 1.09 4.26
CA GLY A 41 -1.95 0.02 4.39
C GLY A 41 -0.54 0.54 4.68
N THR A 42 -0.14 1.63 4.01
CA THR A 42 1.16 2.26 4.23
C THR A 42 1.28 2.81 5.66
N ARG A 43 0.22 3.43 6.19
CA ARG A 43 0.16 3.89 7.58
C ARG A 43 0.28 2.75 8.58
N GLN A 44 -0.43 1.64 8.38
CA GLN A 44 -0.32 0.46 9.24
C GLN A 44 1.10 -0.11 9.26
N MET A 45 1.75 -0.17 8.10
CA MET A 45 3.12 -0.64 7.98
C MET A 45 4.12 0.31 8.66
N MET A 46 3.97 1.63 8.51
CA MET A 46 4.82 2.59 9.24
C MET A 46 4.59 2.51 10.76
N ALA A 47 3.35 2.34 11.20
CA ALA A 47 3.01 2.18 12.62
C ALA A 47 3.64 0.90 13.23
N SER A 48 3.89 -0.14 12.44
CA SER A 48 4.62 -1.34 12.87
C SER A 48 6.16 -1.16 12.94
N GLY A 49 6.68 0.03 12.66
CA GLY A 49 8.11 0.34 12.75
C GLY A 49 8.93 0.01 11.49
N VAL A 50 8.28 -0.30 10.36
CA VAL A 50 8.97 -0.52 9.08
C VAL A 50 9.38 0.84 8.49
N ILE A 51 10.66 1.18 8.57
CA ILE A 51 11.21 2.44 8.04
C ILE A 51 11.46 2.30 6.53
N TYR A 52 10.68 3.02 5.73
CA TYR A 52 10.95 3.18 4.30
C TYR A 52 11.92 4.33 4.07
N ARG A 53 13.12 4.03 3.54
CA ARG A 53 13.97 5.04 2.89
C ARG A 53 13.60 5.08 1.42
N VAL A 54 12.74 6.03 1.05
CA VAL A 54 12.40 6.29 -0.35
C VAL A 54 13.35 7.37 -0.85
N THR A 55 14.04 7.08 -1.94
CA THR A 55 14.86 8.04 -2.66
C THR A 55 14.19 8.39 -3.99
N ASP A 56 14.38 9.63 -4.44
CA ASP A 56 14.00 10.03 -5.78
C ASP A 56 14.94 9.42 -6.85
N ALA A 57 14.68 9.71 -8.13
CA ALA A 57 15.51 9.23 -9.24
C ALA A 57 16.97 9.75 -9.20
N SER A 58 17.23 10.79 -8.40
CA SER A 58 18.55 11.39 -8.19
C SER A 58 19.24 10.86 -6.93
N GLY A 59 18.59 9.97 -6.16
CA GLY A 59 19.14 9.39 -4.93
C GLY A 59 18.89 10.23 -3.67
N ASN A 60 18.15 11.33 -3.75
CA ASN A 60 17.87 12.17 -2.58
C ASN A 60 16.72 11.56 -1.74
N PRO A 61 16.81 11.59 -0.41
CA PRO A 61 15.73 11.12 0.46
C PRO A 61 14.49 12.00 0.27
N VAL A 62 13.33 11.36 0.15
CA VAL A 62 12.05 12.04 -0.05
C VAL A 62 11.25 12.03 1.25
N ASP A 63 10.59 13.15 1.56
CA ASP A 63 9.67 13.23 2.69
C ASP A 63 8.41 12.37 2.43
N MET A 64 8.31 11.26 3.15
CA MET A 64 7.19 10.33 3.08
C MET A 64 5.86 10.98 3.48
N ASN A 65 5.86 11.95 4.40
CA ASN A 65 4.63 12.64 4.80
C ASN A 65 4.07 13.46 3.65
N LYS A 66 4.95 14.14 2.89
CA LYS A 66 4.57 14.88 1.70
C LYS A 66 4.02 13.95 0.61
N ILE A 67 4.70 12.83 0.35
CA ILE A 67 4.23 11.82 -0.63
C ILE A 67 2.82 11.32 -0.27
N MET A 68 2.59 11.01 1.01
CA MET A 68 1.27 10.53 1.46
C MET A 68 0.17 11.55 1.22
N LYS A 69 0.40 12.82 1.60
CA LYS A 69 -0.57 13.90 1.39
C LYS A 69 -0.86 14.12 -0.09
N ASP A 70 0.19 14.14 -0.92
CA ASP A 70 0.04 14.32 -2.37
C ASP A 70 -0.73 13.17 -3.02
N ARG A 71 -0.49 11.94 -2.56
CA ARG A 71 -1.21 10.74 -3.02
C ARG A 71 -2.68 10.78 -2.63
N GLU A 72 -2.99 11.20 -1.41
CA GLU A 72 -4.36 11.37 -0.93
C GLU A 72 -5.11 12.41 -1.76
N LYS A 73 -4.51 13.59 -1.98
CA LYS A 73 -5.09 14.65 -2.81
C LYS A 73 -5.35 14.19 -4.24
N LYS A 74 -4.36 13.54 -4.88
CA LYS A 74 -4.49 13.00 -6.24
C LYS A 74 -5.59 11.95 -6.33
N GLN A 75 -5.72 11.08 -5.34
CA GLN A 75 -6.76 10.04 -5.34
C GLN A 75 -8.16 10.66 -5.20
N ILE A 76 -8.34 11.64 -4.31
CA ILE A 76 -9.61 12.35 -4.14
C ILE A 76 -10.01 13.02 -5.46
N GLU A 77 -9.06 13.70 -6.12
CA GLU A 77 -9.31 14.36 -7.40
C GLU A 77 -9.63 13.35 -8.51
N SER A 78 -8.89 12.24 -8.58
CA SER A 78 -9.14 11.15 -9.53
C SER A 78 -10.53 10.54 -9.33
N ASN A 79 -10.90 10.26 -8.08
CA ASN A 79 -12.23 9.72 -7.74
C ASN A 79 -13.36 10.65 -8.17
N LYS A 80 -13.17 11.98 -8.06
CA LYS A 80 -14.14 13.00 -8.51
C LYS A 80 -14.25 13.10 -10.02
N LYS A 81 -13.14 12.93 -10.75
CA LYS A 81 -13.10 13.00 -12.21
C LYS A 81 -13.52 11.69 -12.88
N ASN A 82 -13.53 10.58 -12.14
CA ASN A 82 -13.83 9.27 -12.69
C ASN A 82 -15.34 9.04 -12.83
N ASN A 83 -15.87 9.40 -14.01
CA ASN A 83 -17.27 9.20 -14.39
C ASN A 83 -17.56 7.81 -14.99
N ASN A 84 -16.53 7.01 -15.25
CA ASN A 84 -16.64 5.69 -15.90
C ASN A 84 -16.09 4.59 -14.98
N LEU A 85 -16.54 4.58 -13.72
CA LEU A 85 -16.15 3.53 -12.79
C LEU A 85 -16.78 2.20 -13.21
N LEU A 86 -15.96 1.16 -13.41
CA LEU A 86 -16.42 -0.15 -13.86
C LEU A 86 -17.10 -0.92 -12.72
N GLU A 87 -16.64 -0.72 -11.49
CA GLU A 87 -17.03 -1.47 -10.30
C GLU A 87 -18.16 -0.79 -9.50
N VAL A 88 -19.24 -0.40 -10.19
CA VAL A 88 -20.38 0.31 -9.58
C VAL A 88 -21.07 -0.53 -8.48
N ASP A 89 -21.06 -1.85 -8.63
CA ASP A 89 -21.58 -2.83 -7.68
C ASP A 89 -20.84 -2.82 -6.33
N LEU A 90 -19.56 -2.43 -6.34
CA LEU A 90 -18.75 -2.30 -5.12
C LEU A 90 -19.02 -0.99 -4.36
N LEU A 91 -19.67 0.00 -4.99
CA LEU A 91 -20.03 1.27 -4.35
C LEU A 91 -21.35 1.25 -3.57
N LYS A 92 -22.23 0.27 -3.84
CA LYS A 92 -23.60 0.21 -3.29
C LYS A 92 -23.70 -0.49 -1.95
#